data_AF-A0A8H8MLP1-F1
#
_entry.id   AF-A0A8H8MLP1-F1
#
_cell.length_a   1.000
_cell.length_b   1.000
_cell.length_c   1.000
_cell.angle_alpha   90.00
_cell.angle_beta   90.00
_cell.angle_gamma   90.00
#
_symmetry.space_group_name_H-M   'P 1'
#
loop_
_entity.id
_entity.type
_entity.pdbx_description
1 polymer ?
#
loop_
_entity_poly.entity_id
_entity_poly.type
_entity_poly.pdbx_seq_one_letter_code
_entity_poly.pdbx_strand_id
1 'polypeptide(L)'
;MDGGRYRMQDDEYEAYYARFNDIFSMRKDIPKYYLAGNHDVGLGTSQAFSAKARQRYLSHFGGQTNYQVAIANHSFVFIDAPALVEEDYRRYEEEESFLDWTAIRGGTIEFVNRLAQESNPKPRVLFSHIPLSRSAAANCGPLRERGSIQRGAGLGYQNLLGRHTSQFLLDSMKPIMIFSGDDHDYCDIRHPRSEGGQGPREVSVKSFSMAMGIRRPGFQLLSLVSPDPSSPYARTLADTPCHLPDQMHIYTHVYAICGFLSVVLLMYLNSARNRGQPSRDYGGAIGILKSPQRMQERPVLRSSSLNVPTPRILRSRNASPLGSPIIPSSPVLLPMTGDPESEHEISYPPSPITAPPTPASFFDLAGEEHSFSLPAPAMQQRTRTSGWVEARHQSRWSSFVASARNLADLLGCGWRPRKDAGFARSFVRDFWACAWPPLGVLAFIWISLFW
;
A
#
# COMPACT_ATOMS: atom_id res chain seq x y z
N MET A 1 2.79 4.65 -0.89
CA MET A 1 3.63 5.57 -1.69
C MET A 1 4.73 4.70 -2.24
N ASP A 2 4.61 4.34 -3.50
CA ASP A 2 5.40 3.24 -4.09
C ASP A 2 5.77 3.50 -5.55
N GLY A 3 5.63 4.77 -5.97
CA GLY A 3 5.57 5.14 -7.38
C GLY A 3 6.56 6.22 -7.81
N GLY A 4 7.53 6.57 -6.98
CA GLY A 4 8.49 7.64 -7.27
C GLY A 4 9.25 7.43 -8.59
N ARG A 5 9.45 6.17 -8.98
CA ARG A 5 10.10 5.76 -10.23
C ARG A 5 9.26 5.91 -11.49
N TYR A 6 7.93 5.94 -11.41
CA TYR A 6 7.07 5.84 -12.59
C TYR A 6 6.99 7.15 -13.37
N ARG A 7 6.68 7.03 -14.66
CA ARG A 7 6.33 8.18 -15.52
C ARG A 7 5.04 8.81 -15.02
N MET A 8 5.18 10.01 -14.49
CA MET A 8 4.09 10.88 -14.06
C MET A 8 4.46 12.33 -14.37
N GLN A 9 3.45 13.19 -14.46
CA GLN A 9 3.67 14.62 -14.65
C GLN A 9 4.36 15.24 -13.43
N ASP A 10 4.97 16.42 -13.60
CA ASP A 10 5.71 17.07 -12.50
C ASP A 10 4.75 17.48 -11.36
N ASP A 11 3.54 17.97 -11.67
CA ASP A 11 2.50 18.30 -10.68
C ASP A 11 1.96 17.09 -9.91
N GLU A 12 1.82 15.94 -10.59
CA GLU A 12 1.48 14.68 -9.94
C GLU A 12 2.56 14.22 -8.96
N TYR A 13 3.84 14.38 -9.32
CA TYR A 13 4.94 14.08 -8.41
C TYR A 13 4.97 15.03 -7.20
N GLU A 14 4.70 16.32 -7.39
CA GLU A 14 4.58 17.28 -6.28
C GLU A 14 3.45 16.89 -5.33
N ALA A 15 2.30 16.44 -5.85
CA ALA A 15 1.21 15.93 -5.02
C ALA A 15 1.59 14.64 -4.26
N TYR A 16 2.32 13.73 -4.92
CA TYR A 16 2.88 12.53 -4.30
C TYR A 16 3.83 12.89 -3.14
N TYR A 17 4.73 13.84 -3.36
CA TYR A 17 5.67 14.31 -2.35
C TYR A 17 4.99 15.09 -1.21
N ALA A 18 4.01 15.92 -1.52
CA ALA A 18 3.22 16.63 -0.51
C ALA A 18 2.51 15.64 0.42
N ARG A 19 1.93 14.57 -0.15
CA ARG A 19 1.34 13.47 0.64
C ARG A 19 2.37 12.76 1.50
N PHE A 20 3.60 12.57 1.02
CA PHE A 20 4.68 12.01 1.83
C PHE A 20 4.93 12.84 3.09
N ASN A 21 5.08 14.15 2.92
CA ASN A 21 5.35 15.06 4.02
C ASN A 21 4.17 15.22 4.99
N ASP A 22 2.94 15.07 4.50
CA ASP A 22 1.75 15.07 5.36
C ASP A 22 1.71 13.81 6.26
N ILE A 23 1.92 12.63 5.69
CA ILE A 23 1.91 11.35 6.42
C ILE A 23 3.06 11.30 7.44
N PHE A 24 4.27 11.69 7.03
CA PHE A 24 5.47 11.65 7.86
C PHE A 24 5.84 13.03 8.40
N SER A 25 4.81 13.82 8.74
CA SER A 25 4.99 15.16 9.29
C SER A 25 5.77 15.10 10.60
N MET A 26 6.90 15.81 10.61
CA MET A 26 7.82 15.88 11.72
C MET A 26 8.20 17.33 11.99
N ARG A 27 8.58 17.62 13.24
CA ARG A 27 9.09 18.94 13.60
C ARG A 27 10.33 19.26 12.75
N LYS A 28 10.42 20.51 12.32
CA LYS A 28 11.47 20.98 11.40
C LYS A 28 12.89 20.92 12.00
N ASP A 29 13.01 20.91 13.33
CA ASP A 29 14.28 20.86 14.03
C ASP A 29 14.84 19.43 14.17
N ILE A 30 14.06 18.41 13.80
CA ILE A 30 14.51 17.03 13.80
C ILE A 30 15.17 16.74 12.43
N PRO A 31 16.48 16.42 12.39
CA PRO A 31 17.14 16.05 11.14
C PRO A 31 16.51 14.79 10.53
N LYS A 32 16.38 14.79 9.21
CA LYS A 32 15.84 13.66 8.44
C LYS A 32 16.88 13.24 7.41
N TYR A 33 17.14 11.95 7.35
CA TYR A 33 18.07 11.33 6.40
C TYR A 33 17.30 10.32 5.59
N TYR A 34 17.42 10.40 4.26
CA TYR A 34 16.69 9.57 3.32
C TYR A 34 17.63 8.66 2.54
N LEU A 35 17.18 7.46 2.26
CA LEU A 35 17.90 6.45 1.50
C LEU A 35 17.06 6.10 0.28
N ALA A 36 17.67 6.04 -0.90
CA ALA A 36 16.94 5.78 -2.13
C ALA A 36 16.61 4.29 -2.26
N GLY A 37 15.33 3.98 -2.51
CA GLY A 37 14.89 2.64 -2.85
C GLY A 37 14.63 2.44 -4.34
N ASN A 38 14.49 1.18 -4.75
CA ASN A 38 14.15 0.79 -6.13
C ASN A 38 12.79 1.36 -6.59
N HIS A 39 11.85 1.62 -5.68
CA HIS A 39 10.56 2.27 -5.99
C HIS A 39 10.65 3.80 -6.10
N ASP A 40 11.75 4.40 -5.66
CA ASP A 40 11.99 5.84 -5.74
C ASP A 40 12.73 6.22 -7.01
N VAL A 41 13.83 5.50 -7.30
CA VAL A 41 14.76 5.85 -8.39
C VAL A 41 14.75 4.86 -9.55
N GLY A 42 14.07 3.72 -9.40
CA GLY A 42 14.08 2.63 -10.37
C GLY A 42 15.29 1.71 -10.19
N LEU A 43 15.26 0.58 -10.88
CA LEU A 43 16.34 -0.40 -10.95
C LEU A 43 16.24 -1.09 -12.32
N GLY A 44 17.23 -0.88 -13.19
CA GLY A 44 17.16 -1.27 -14.59
C GLY A 44 16.30 -0.34 -15.44
N THR A 45 16.09 -0.72 -16.71
CA THR A 45 15.39 0.12 -17.70
C THR A 45 13.99 -0.38 -18.01
N SER A 46 12.99 0.49 -17.89
CA SER A 46 11.60 0.20 -18.27
C SER A 46 10.96 1.41 -18.94
N GLN A 47 10.06 1.17 -19.91
CA GLN A 47 9.23 2.23 -20.48
C GLN A 47 8.26 2.84 -19.46
N ALA A 48 7.94 2.12 -18.37
CA ALA A 48 7.13 2.66 -17.29
C ALA A 48 7.92 3.61 -16.39
N PHE A 49 9.26 3.54 -16.39
CA PHE A 49 10.11 4.34 -15.50
C PHE A 49 10.39 5.72 -16.10
N SER A 50 10.42 6.71 -15.21
CA SER A 50 10.69 8.10 -15.54
C SER A 50 12.18 8.35 -15.61
N ALA A 51 12.65 8.94 -16.71
CA ALA A 51 14.02 9.45 -16.82
C ALA A 51 14.31 10.55 -15.78
N LYS A 52 13.28 11.18 -15.20
CA LYS A 52 13.40 12.19 -14.14
C LYS A 52 13.43 11.59 -12.72
N ALA A 53 13.26 10.28 -12.53
CA ALA A 53 13.08 9.67 -11.20
C ALA A 53 14.22 10.04 -10.23
N ARG A 54 15.48 9.81 -10.63
CA ARG A 54 16.66 10.18 -9.82
C ARG A 54 16.73 11.69 -9.54
N GLN A 55 16.50 12.53 -10.55
CA GLN A 55 16.51 13.99 -10.38
C GLN A 55 15.43 14.47 -9.39
N ARG A 56 14.23 13.89 -9.49
CA ARG A 56 13.12 14.19 -8.58
C ARG A 56 13.43 13.75 -7.16
N TYR A 57 13.95 12.53 -6.98
CA TYR A 57 14.39 12.08 -5.66
C TYR A 57 15.41 13.04 -5.03
N LEU A 58 16.44 13.42 -5.79
CA LEU A 58 17.51 14.31 -5.31
C LEU A 58 17.01 15.72 -4.95
N SER A 59 16.02 16.24 -5.66
CA SER A 59 15.45 17.57 -5.37
C SER A 59 14.55 17.59 -4.14
N HIS A 60 14.04 16.44 -3.70
CA HIS A 60 12.98 16.34 -2.68
C HIS A 60 13.41 15.66 -1.38
N PHE A 61 14.29 14.66 -1.49
CA PHE A 61 14.77 13.82 -0.39
C PHE A 61 16.24 14.05 -0.06
N GLY A 62 16.86 15.07 -0.67
CA GLY A 62 18.23 15.50 -0.41
C GLY A 62 19.12 15.34 -1.64
N GLY A 63 20.10 16.25 -1.80
CA GLY A 63 20.90 16.36 -3.03
C GLY A 63 21.95 15.26 -3.24
N GLN A 64 21.89 14.14 -2.51
CA GLN A 64 22.86 13.05 -2.58
C GLN A 64 22.15 11.71 -2.34
N THR A 65 22.57 10.65 -3.04
CA THR A 65 22.11 9.26 -2.77
C THR A 65 23.14 8.42 -2.01
N ASN A 66 24.41 8.81 -2.07
CA ASN A 66 25.52 8.23 -1.33
C ASN A 66 26.12 9.28 -0.40
N TYR A 67 26.02 9.10 0.92
CA TYR A 67 26.53 10.09 1.88
C TYR A 67 26.78 9.50 3.27
N GLN A 68 27.52 10.24 4.10
CA GLN A 68 27.77 9.88 5.48
C GLN A 68 27.44 11.01 6.45
N VAL A 69 26.99 10.65 7.65
CA VAL A 69 26.61 11.59 8.71
C VAL A 69 27.24 11.16 10.03
N ALA A 70 27.84 12.10 10.76
CA ALA A 70 28.38 11.83 12.08
C ALA A 70 27.30 12.03 13.16
N ILE A 71 26.96 10.97 13.89
CA ILE A 71 25.97 11.01 14.99
C ILE A 71 26.56 10.29 16.20
N ALA A 72 26.65 10.97 17.35
CA ALA A 72 27.18 10.41 18.60
C ALA A 72 28.53 9.66 18.41
N ASN A 73 29.47 10.25 17.67
CA ASN A 73 30.76 9.64 17.31
C ASN A 73 30.71 8.31 16.56
N HIS A 74 29.60 8.05 15.85
CA HIS A 74 29.48 7.01 14.84
C HIS A 74 29.37 7.65 13.45
N SER A 75 29.75 6.91 12.42
CA SER A 75 29.51 7.27 11.02
C SER A 75 28.32 6.49 10.49
N PHE A 76 27.23 7.18 10.22
CA PHE A 76 26.04 6.63 9.57
C PHE A 76 26.26 6.74 8.07
N VAL A 77 26.35 5.60 7.38
CA VAL A 77 26.70 5.53 5.96
C VAL A 77 25.47 5.08 5.18
N PHE A 78 25.02 5.90 4.23
CA PHE A 78 23.87 5.65 3.38
C PHE A 78 24.36 5.37 1.96
N ILE A 79 23.99 4.22 1.40
CA ILE A 79 24.40 3.81 0.06
C ILE A 79 23.23 3.70 -0.92
N ASP A 80 23.43 4.17 -2.15
CA ASP A 80 22.50 3.98 -3.27
C ASP A 80 22.61 2.53 -3.76
N ALA A 81 21.83 1.66 -3.12
CA ALA A 81 21.82 0.23 -3.43
C ALA A 81 21.31 -0.06 -4.85
N PRO A 82 20.26 0.62 -5.38
CA PRO A 82 19.88 0.46 -6.78
C PRO A 82 21.02 0.80 -7.76
N ALA A 83 21.70 1.93 -7.59
CA ALA A 83 22.85 2.28 -8.44
C ALA A 83 24.01 1.28 -8.29
N LEU A 84 24.24 0.77 -7.08
CA LEU A 84 25.27 -0.24 -6.84
C LEU A 84 24.98 -1.54 -7.58
N VAL A 85 23.72 -1.98 -7.59
CA VAL A 85 23.31 -3.16 -8.36
C VAL A 85 23.57 -2.94 -9.85
N GLU A 86 23.17 -1.80 -10.41
CA GLU A 86 23.39 -1.47 -11.82
C GLU A 86 24.88 -1.44 -12.19
N GLU A 87 25.72 -0.83 -11.36
CA GLU A 87 27.17 -0.79 -11.55
C GLU A 87 27.80 -2.19 -11.43
N ASP A 88 27.33 -3.00 -10.48
CA ASP A 88 27.81 -4.36 -10.27
C ASP A 88 27.52 -5.30 -11.45
N TYR A 89 26.36 -5.14 -12.09
CA TYR A 89 26.05 -5.86 -13.32
C TYR A 89 27.02 -5.53 -14.45
N ARG A 90 27.35 -4.25 -14.65
CA ARG A 90 28.34 -3.83 -15.65
C ARG A 90 29.72 -4.38 -15.36
N ARG A 91 30.16 -4.28 -14.11
CA ARG A 91 31.43 -4.85 -13.64
C ARG A 91 31.48 -6.36 -13.91
N TYR A 92 30.41 -7.07 -13.61
CA TYR A 92 30.34 -8.52 -13.80
C TYR A 92 30.33 -8.91 -15.29
N GLU A 93 29.63 -8.16 -16.14
CA GLU A 93 29.64 -8.35 -17.60
C GLU A 93 31.03 -8.16 -18.23
N GLU A 94 31.85 -7.28 -17.64
CA GLU A 94 33.25 -7.07 -18.05
C GLU A 94 34.23 -8.07 -17.40
N GLU A 95 33.73 -9.02 -16.60
CA GLU A 95 34.51 -10.04 -15.87
C GLU A 95 35.58 -9.46 -14.92
N GLU A 96 35.42 -8.19 -14.50
CA GLU A 96 36.39 -7.51 -13.64
C GLU A 96 36.12 -7.74 -12.16
N SER A 97 37.18 -7.77 -11.35
CA SER A 97 37.05 -7.79 -9.89
C SER A 97 36.71 -6.39 -9.34
N PHE A 98 36.21 -6.29 -8.11
CA PHE A 98 36.03 -4.97 -7.47
C PHE A 98 37.34 -4.19 -7.27
N LEU A 99 38.48 -4.88 -7.25
CA LEU A 99 39.80 -4.25 -7.10
C LEU A 99 40.27 -3.62 -8.41
N ASP A 100 39.95 -4.26 -9.53
CA ASP A 100 40.38 -3.83 -10.87
C ASP A 100 39.36 -2.90 -11.54
N TRP A 101 38.10 -2.95 -11.12
CA TRP A 101 37.00 -2.15 -11.66
C TRP A 101 37.25 -0.64 -11.54
N THR A 102 37.18 0.05 -12.68
CA THR A 102 37.18 1.51 -12.69
C THR A 102 35.81 2.04 -12.28
N ALA A 103 35.68 2.37 -10.99
CA ALA A 103 34.44 2.87 -10.41
C ALA A 103 33.86 4.07 -11.18
N ILE A 104 32.53 4.06 -11.37
CA ILE A 104 31.81 5.15 -12.03
C ILE A 104 31.95 6.41 -11.18
N ARG A 105 32.28 7.54 -11.82
CA ARG A 105 32.37 8.84 -11.15
C ARG A 105 31.03 9.24 -10.53
N GLY A 106 31.04 9.54 -9.24
CA GLY A 106 29.86 9.80 -8.41
C GLY A 106 29.06 8.54 -8.04
N GLY A 107 29.55 7.36 -8.41
CA GLY A 107 28.90 6.07 -8.17
C GLY A 107 29.09 5.55 -6.74
N THR A 108 28.38 4.46 -6.43
CA THR A 108 28.41 3.86 -5.10
C THR A 108 29.74 3.16 -4.84
N ILE A 109 30.35 2.52 -5.84
CA ILE A 109 31.66 1.86 -5.67
C ILE A 109 32.75 2.89 -5.36
N GLU A 110 32.79 4.03 -6.07
CA GLU A 110 33.75 5.12 -5.80
C GLU A 110 33.57 5.66 -4.38
N PHE A 111 32.32 5.84 -3.94
CA PHE A 111 32.03 6.28 -2.57
C PHE A 111 32.57 5.29 -1.53
N VAL A 112 32.31 4.00 -1.69
CA VAL A 112 32.78 2.96 -0.77
C VAL A 112 34.32 2.87 -0.76
N ASN A 113 34.97 2.95 -1.91
CA ASN A 113 36.44 2.96 -2.02
C ASN A 113 37.07 4.14 -1.28
N ARG A 114 36.46 5.33 -1.37
CA ARG A 114 36.89 6.50 -0.59
C ARG A 114 36.74 6.27 0.92
N LEU A 115 35.64 5.66 1.37
CA LEU A 115 35.47 5.31 2.78
C LEU A 115 36.52 4.30 3.24
N ALA A 116 36.89 3.32 2.41
CA ALA A 116 37.91 2.34 2.74
C ALA A 116 39.29 2.98 3.01
N GLN A 117 39.56 4.16 2.43
CA GLN A 117 40.81 4.91 2.58
C GLN A 117 40.80 5.93 3.73
N GLU A 118 39.69 6.08 4.46
CA GLU A 118 39.62 7.03 5.59
C GLU A 118 40.61 6.66 6.70
N SER A 119 41.48 7.61 7.06
CA SER A 119 42.38 7.48 8.20
C SER A 119 41.59 7.58 9.51
N ASN A 120 41.68 6.56 10.37
CA ASN A 120 40.99 6.46 11.67
C ASN A 120 39.45 6.55 11.56
N PRO A 121 38.79 5.59 10.90
CA PRO A 121 37.34 5.64 10.72
C PRO A 121 36.61 5.49 12.05
N LYS A 122 35.56 6.30 12.26
CA LYS A 122 34.60 6.10 13.36
C LYS A 122 33.82 4.80 13.13
N PRO A 123 33.25 4.17 14.18
CA PRO A 123 32.42 2.99 14.00
C PRO A 123 31.26 3.25 13.04
N ARG A 124 31.13 2.41 12.01
CA ARG A 124 30.18 2.62 10.90
C ARG A 124 28.89 1.84 11.09
N VAL A 125 27.76 2.51 10.90
CA VAL A 125 26.43 1.92 10.77
C VAL A 125 26.01 2.07 9.31
N LEU A 126 25.84 0.94 8.62
CA LEU A 126 25.48 0.92 7.20
C LEU A 126 23.97 0.90 7.03
N PHE A 127 23.46 1.75 6.15
CA PHE A 127 22.07 1.78 5.69
C PHE A 127 22.04 1.48 4.19
N SER A 128 21.32 0.42 3.82
CA SER A 128 21.13 -0.02 2.44
C SER A 128 19.65 -0.30 2.18
N HIS A 129 19.07 0.14 1.07
CA HIS A 129 17.67 -0.23 0.80
C HIS A 129 17.58 -1.75 0.53
N ILE A 130 18.42 -2.25 -0.38
CA ILE A 130 18.48 -3.68 -0.72
C ILE A 130 19.33 -4.43 0.34
N PRO A 131 18.81 -5.50 0.97
CA PRO A 131 19.54 -6.29 1.97
C PRO A 131 20.78 -6.99 1.39
N LEU A 132 21.80 -7.28 2.23
CA LEU A 132 22.99 -7.99 1.76
C LEU A 132 22.70 -9.48 1.53
N SER A 133 23.51 -10.08 0.66
CA SER A 133 23.49 -11.51 0.32
C SER A 133 23.52 -12.37 1.58
N ARG A 134 22.66 -13.39 1.59
CA ARG A 134 22.59 -14.44 2.60
C ARG A 134 22.34 -15.80 1.96
N SER A 135 22.48 -16.88 2.73
CA SER A 135 22.07 -18.22 2.27
C SER A 135 20.54 -18.29 2.20
N ALA A 136 19.99 -19.12 1.30
CA ALA A 136 18.54 -19.29 1.19
C ALA A 136 17.91 -19.90 2.47
N ALA A 137 18.71 -20.67 3.21
CA ALA A 137 18.36 -21.27 4.49
C ALA A 137 18.58 -20.33 5.70
N ALA A 138 19.00 -19.07 5.48
CA ALA A 138 19.23 -18.13 6.57
C ALA A 138 17.95 -17.88 7.37
N ASN A 139 18.03 -18.09 8.69
CA ASN A 139 16.92 -17.84 9.59
C ASN A 139 16.89 -16.35 9.98
N CYS A 140 15.77 -15.69 9.67
CA CYS A 140 15.53 -14.28 9.96
C CYS A 140 15.15 -13.98 11.42
N GLY A 141 15.16 -14.98 12.29
CA GLY A 141 14.81 -14.87 13.70
C GLY A 141 13.30 -14.89 13.94
N PRO A 142 12.89 -14.91 15.22
CA PRO A 142 11.52 -15.19 15.65
C PRO A 142 10.53 -14.03 15.41
N LEU A 143 11.03 -12.84 15.07
CA LEU A 143 10.21 -11.64 14.87
C LEU A 143 9.78 -11.45 13.41
N ARG A 144 10.28 -12.28 12.50
CA ARG A 144 9.77 -12.35 11.13
C ARG A 144 8.40 -13.02 11.13
N GLU A 145 7.47 -12.50 10.34
CA GLU A 145 6.14 -13.09 10.25
C GLU A 145 6.12 -14.33 9.37
N ARG A 146 6.88 -14.36 8.25
CA ARG A 146 6.84 -15.46 7.28
C ARG A 146 8.16 -15.74 6.56
N GLY A 147 8.57 -17.01 6.54
CA GLY A 147 9.61 -17.52 5.63
C GLY A 147 10.99 -16.90 5.84
N SER A 148 11.76 -16.76 4.76
CA SER A 148 13.05 -16.07 4.70
C SER A 148 13.12 -15.21 3.43
N ILE A 149 14.13 -14.35 3.32
CA ILE A 149 14.34 -13.53 2.12
C ILE A 149 14.96 -14.39 1.03
N GLN A 150 14.20 -14.67 -0.02
CA GLN A 150 14.65 -15.47 -1.16
C GLN A 150 15.38 -14.60 -2.19
N ARG A 151 16.44 -15.16 -2.79
CA ARG A 151 17.10 -14.54 -3.93
C ARG A 151 16.11 -14.41 -5.08
N GLY A 152 16.09 -13.24 -5.70
CA GLY A 152 15.22 -12.97 -6.84
C GLY A 152 15.56 -11.60 -7.41
N ALA A 153 15.46 -11.50 -8.73
CA ALA A 153 15.56 -10.25 -9.45
C ALA A 153 14.59 -10.28 -10.65
N GLY A 154 14.23 -9.10 -11.12
CA GLY A 154 13.38 -8.91 -12.28
C GLY A 154 13.30 -7.43 -12.63
N LEU A 155 12.34 -7.08 -13.48
CA LEU A 155 12.16 -5.69 -13.90
C LEU A 155 11.86 -4.80 -12.69
N GLY A 156 12.77 -3.88 -12.36
CA GLY A 156 12.56 -2.92 -11.25
C GLY A 156 12.83 -3.44 -9.85
N TYR A 157 13.33 -4.66 -9.67
CA TYR A 157 13.63 -5.17 -8.32
C TYR A 157 14.77 -6.19 -8.27
N GLN A 158 15.42 -6.25 -7.12
CA GLN A 158 16.34 -7.28 -6.72
C GLN A 158 16.31 -7.42 -5.19
N ASN A 159 15.95 -8.60 -4.68
CA ASN A 159 15.67 -8.80 -3.27
C ASN A 159 16.91 -8.80 -2.37
N LEU A 160 18.09 -9.12 -2.93
CA LEU A 160 19.36 -9.25 -2.20
C LEU A 160 20.50 -8.75 -3.07
N LEU A 161 21.46 -8.03 -2.49
CA LEU A 161 22.72 -7.72 -3.16
C LEU A 161 23.48 -9.00 -3.53
N GLY A 162 24.35 -8.93 -4.54
CA GLY A 162 25.21 -10.03 -4.94
C GLY A 162 26.16 -10.46 -3.82
N ARG A 163 26.63 -11.71 -3.86
CA ARG A 163 27.57 -12.25 -2.86
C ARG A 163 28.88 -11.45 -2.85
N HIS A 164 29.44 -11.20 -4.03
CA HIS A 164 30.67 -10.41 -4.17
C HIS A 164 30.47 -8.95 -3.78
N THR A 165 29.34 -8.34 -4.17
CA THR A 165 28.95 -6.98 -3.76
C THR A 165 28.87 -6.86 -2.24
N SER A 166 28.20 -7.81 -1.58
CA SER A 166 28.04 -7.81 -0.13
C SER A 166 29.40 -7.95 0.57
N GLN A 167 30.25 -8.84 0.05
CA GLN A 167 31.59 -9.04 0.59
C GLN A 167 32.47 -7.79 0.43
N PHE A 168 32.42 -7.14 -0.75
CA PHE A 168 33.08 -5.87 -1.00
C PHE A 168 32.64 -4.79 0.00
N LEU A 169 31.35 -4.65 0.30
CA LEU A 169 30.85 -3.70 1.28
C LEU A 169 31.34 -4.02 2.70
N LEU A 170 31.31 -5.30 3.09
CA LEU A 170 31.73 -5.76 4.41
C LEU A 170 33.23 -5.55 4.64
N ASP A 171 34.07 -5.88 3.66
CA ASP A 171 35.53 -5.76 3.76
C ASP A 171 36.00 -4.30 3.67
N SER A 172 35.37 -3.50 2.80
CA SER A 172 35.75 -2.10 2.57
C SER A 172 35.30 -1.18 3.72
N MET A 173 34.05 -1.33 4.17
CA MET A 173 33.50 -0.43 5.20
C MET A 173 33.68 -0.96 6.61
N LYS A 174 33.77 -2.28 6.81
CA LYS A 174 33.83 -2.94 8.13
C LYS A 174 32.74 -2.41 9.10
N PRO A 175 31.46 -2.40 8.71
CA PRO A 175 30.40 -1.86 9.56
C PRO A 175 30.24 -2.68 10.84
N ILE A 176 29.76 -2.05 11.91
CA ILE A 176 29.43 -2.71 13.18
C ILE A 176 27.96 -3.15 13.26
N MET A 177 27.10 -2.52 12.45
CA MET A 177 25.67 -2.77 12.35
C MET A 177 25.19 -2.39 10.96
N ILE A 178 24.24 -3.15 10.42
CA ILE A 178 23.63 -2.90 9.11
C ILE A 178 22.12 -2.81 9.31
N PHE A 179 21.48 -1.80 8.73
CA PHE A 179 20.03 -1.71 8.59
C PHE A 179 19.67 -1.74 7.13
N SER A 180 18.77 -2.66 6.77
CA SER A 180 18.24 -2.79 5.41
C SER A 180 16.73 -2.64 5.33
N GLY A 181 16.20 -2.46 4.12
CA GLY A 181 14.78 -2.35 3.84
C GLY A 181 14.31 -3.38 2.82
N ASP A 182 13.53 -2.92 1.83
CA ASP A 182 13.02 -3.65 0.66
C ASP A 182 12.07 -4.84 0.92
N ASP A 183 12.43 -5.81 1.74
CA ASP A 183 11.66 -7.06 1.95
C ASP A 183 10.34 -6.87 2.72
N HIS A 184 10.11 -5.68 3.29
CA HIS A 184 8.93 -5.28 4.09
C HIS A 184 8.73 -6.01 5.44
N ASP A 185 9.32 -7.20 5.65
CA ASP A 185 9.28 -7.92 6.92
C ASP A 185 10.61 -7.80 7.71
N TYR A 186 10.56 -8.15 8.99
CA TYR A 186 11.73 -8.18 9.85
C TYR A 186 12.65 -9.33 9.44
N CYS A 187 13.96 -9.09 9.42
CA CYS A 187 14.94 -10.17 9.33
C CYS A 187 16.20 -9.81 10.10
N ASP A 188 16.60 -10.66 11.03
CA ASP A 188 17.79 -10.49 11.87
C ASP A 188 18.79 -11.60 11.58
N ILE A 189 19.92 -11.24 11.00
CA ILE A 189 20.99 -12.17 10.65
C ILE A 189 22.35 -11.62 11.04
N ARG A 190 23.35 -12.51 11.06
CA ARG A 190 24.76 -12.12 11.16
C ARG A 190 25.50 -12.57 9.91
N HIS A 191 26.30 -11.68 9.35
CA HIS A 191 27.14 -11.99 8.21
C HIS A 191 28.41 -12.72 8.65
N PRO A 192 28.97 -13.62 7.82
CA PRO A 192 30.30 -14.13 8.05
C PRO A 192 31.35 -13.03 7.83
N ARG A 193 32.50 -13.16 8.49
CA ARG A 193 33.66 -12.28 8.25
C ARG A 193 34.73 -13.05 7.46
N SER A 194 35.39 -12.39 6.53
CA SER A 194 36.49 -12.98 5.72
C SER A 194 37.64 -13.53 6.56
N GLU A 195 37.92 -12.90 7.69
CA GLU A 195 39.02 -13.27 8.61
C GLU A 195 38.62 -14.33 9.66
N GLY A 196 37.42 -14.92 9.55
CA GLY A 196 36.85 -15.81 10.57
C GLY A 196 36.20 -15.05 11.73
N GLY A 197 35.18 -15.68 12.34
CA GLY A 197 34.37 -15.09 13.41
C GLY A 197 33.01 -14.56 12.95
N GLN A 198 32.22 -14.05 13.90
CA GLN A 198 30.91 -13.48 13.61
C GLN A 198 31.07 -12.05 13.06
N GLY A 199 30.64 -11.83 11.83
CA GLY A 199 30.58 -10.50 11.21
C GLY A 199 29.42 -9.66 11.74
N PRO A 200 29.15 -8.50 11.10
CA PRO A 200 28.15 -7.56 11.58
C PRO A 200 26.74 -8.16 11.55
N ARG A 201 25.94 -7.72 12.51
CA ARG A 201 24.49 -7.98 12.51
C ARG A 201 23.82 -7.09 11.47
N GLU A 202 22.94 -7.68 10.68
CA GLU A 202 22.03 -6.96 9.81
C GLU A 202 20.59 -7.13 10.30
N VAL A 203 19.86 -6.02 10.37
CA VAL A 203 18.41 -6.01 10.57
C VAL A 203 17.74 -5.41 9.34
N SER A 204 16.98 -6.23 8.62
CA SER A 204 16.00 -5.76 7.65
C SER A 204 14.79 -5.23 8.42
N VAL A 205 14.49 -3.95 8.27
CA VAL A 205 13.48 -3.22 9.02
C VAL A 205 12.12 -3.41 8.35
N LYS A 206 11.07 -3.57 9.16
CA LYS A 206 9.70 -3.68 8.65
C LYS A 206 9.27 -2.40 7.94
N SER A 207 8.45 -2.57 6.91
CA SER A 207 7.76 -1.45 6.28
C SER A 207 6.71 -0.87 7.23
N PHE A 208 6.42 0.43 7.07
CA PHE A 208 5.22 1.07 7.63
C PHE A 208 3.93 0.61 6.92
N SER A 209 4.04 -0.15 5.84
CA SER A 209 2.93 -0.68 5.06
C SER A 209 2.57 -2.11 5.45
N MET A 210 1.28 -2.42 5.37
CA MET A 210 0.72 -3.78 5.43
C MET A 210 0.74 -4.51 4.07
N ALA A 211 1.28 -3.85 3.03
CA ALA A 211 1.46 -4.44 1.71
C ALA A 211 2.36 -5.68 1.77
N MET A 212 2.31 -6.51 0.72
CA MET A 212 3.10 -7.76 0.63
C MET A 212 2.84 -8.76 1.77
N GLY A 213 1.62 -8.73 2.34
CA GLY A 213 1.17 -9.73 3.31
C GLY A 213 1.65 -9.52 4.74
N ILE A 214 2.20 -8.35 5.06
CA ILE A 214 2.63 -7.96 6.40
C ILE A 214 1.42 -7.67 7.30
N ARG A 215 1.26 -8.41 8.39
CA ARG A 215 0.17 -8.20 9.36
C ARG A 215 0.44 -7.05 10.29
N ARG A 216 1.68 -6.92 10.77
CA ARG A 216 2.04 -5.90 11.75
C ARG A 216 3.15 -5.02 11.21
N PRO A 217 2.85 -3.97 10.44
CA PRO A 217 3.86 -3.02 9.98
C PRO A 217 4.69 -2.49 11.15
N GLY A 218 5.86 -1.89 10.91
CA GLY A 218 6.73 -1.51 12.02
C GLY A 218 7.80 -0.51 11.67
N PHE A 219 8.61 -0.19 12.69
CA PHE A 219 9.78 0.67 12.59
C PHE A 219 10.84 0.20 13.59
N GLN A 220 12.09 0.63 13.39
CA GLN A 220 13.20 0.31 14.28
C GLN A 220 13.55 1.53 15.13
N LEU A 221 13.66 1.35 16.46
CA LEU A 221 14.27 2.34 17.34
C LEU A 221 15.75 2.03 17.49
N LEU A 222 16.58 3.08 17.43
CA LEU A 222 18.03 3.00 17.57
C LEU A 222 18.49 3.97 18.66
N SER A 223 19.19 3.45 19.66
CA SER A 223 19.82 4.18 20.76
C SER A 223 21.34 4.10 20.64
N LEU A 224 22.01 5.23 20.88
CA LEU A 224 23.44 5.40 20.70
C LEU A 224 24.07 5.96 21.97
N VAL A 225 25.26 5.46 22.30
CA VAL A 225 26.15 6.02 23.30
C VAL A 225 27.49 6.26 22.62
N SER A 226 28.09 7.44 22.81
CA SER A 226 29.38 7.74 22.17
C SER A 226 30.45 6.70 22.59
N PRO A 227 31.26 6.17 21.66
CA PRO A 227 32.32 5.23 22.01
C PRO A 227 33.32 5.86 22.98
N ASP A 228 33.61 5.17 24.08
CA ASP A 228 34.61 5.58 25.06
C ASP A 228 35.97 4.96 24.68
N PRO A 229 37.03 5.76 24.43
CA PRO A 229 38.36 5.25 24.14
C PRO A 229 38.93 4.34 25.23
N SER A 230 38.51 4.53 26.49
CA SER A 230 38.94 3.71 27.63
C SER A 230 38.23 2.35 27.69
N SER A 231 37.10 2.19 27.00
CA SER A 231 36.33 0.94 26.91
C SER A 231 35.94 0.64 25.46
N PRO A 232 36.91 0.29 24.60
CA PRO A 232 36.69 0.12 23.16
C PRO A 232 35.75 -1.06 22.81
N TYR A 233 35.51 -1.95 23.76
CA TYR A 233 34.62 -3.11 23.60
C TYR A 233 33.22 -2.89 24.15
N ALA A 234 32.94 -1.72 24.75
CA ALA A 234 31.62 -1.41 25.26
C ALA A 234 30.60 -1.36 24.12
N ARG A 235 29.40 -1.89 24.38
CA ARG A 235 28.30 -1.81 23.41
C ARG A 235 27.79 -0.37 23.33
N THR A 236 28.04 0.28 22.20
CA THR A 236 27.65 1.68 21.94
C THR A 236 26.29 1.83 21.27
N LEU A 237 25.66 0.70 20.94
CA LEU A 237 24.50 0.66 20.05
C LEU A 237 23.46 -0.36 20.55
N ALA A 238 22.22 0.07 20.66
CA ALA A 238 21.08 -0.76 21.01
C ALA A 238 19.90 -0.44 20.10
N ASP A 239 19.20 -1.46 19.64
CA ASP A 239 18.06 -1.31 18.75
C ASP A 239 16.88 -2.17 19.20
N THR A 240 15.67 -1.77 18.83
CA THR A 240 14.45 -2.50 19.18
C THR A 240 13.40 -2.33 18.07
N PRO A 241 12.84 -3.43 17.54
CA PRO A 241 11.73 -3.36 16.61
C PRO A 241 10.45 -2.96 17.34
N CYS A 242 9.69 -2.06 16.73
CA CYS A 242 8.41 -1.59 17.22
C CYS A 242 7.33 -1.87 16.17
N HIS A 243 6.24 -2.52 16.59
CA HIS A 243 5.14 -2.88 15.71
C HIS A 243 4.01 -1.87 15.80
N LEU A 244 3.44 -1.54 14.65
CA LEU A 244 2.18 -0.84 14.49
C LEU A 244 1.01 -1.82 14.62
N PRO A 245 -0.22 -1.32 14.83
CA PRO A 245 -1.40 -2.16 14.93
C PRO A 245 -1.63 -3.05 13.70
N ASP A 246 -2.22 -4.23 13.93
CA ASP A 246 -2.66 -5.12 12.84
C ASP A 246 -3.90 -4.53 12.16
N GLN A 247 -3.66 -3.77 11.10
CA GLN A 247 -4.69 -3.08 10.36
C GLN A 247 -5.70 -4.07 9.73
N MET A 248 -5.24 -5.24 9.31
CA MET A 248 -6.12 -6.28 8.76
C MET A 248 -7.06 -6.82 9.82
N HIS A 249 -6.58 -7.05 11.04
CA HIS A 249 -7.43 -7.44 12.16
C HIS A 249 -8.44 -6.35 12.51
N ILE A 250 -8.02 -5.08 12.54
CA ILE A 250 -8.93 -3.95 12.79
C ILE A 250 -10.06 -3.92 11.75
N TYR A 251 -9.73 -4.05 10.47
CA TYR A 251 -10.73 -4.03 9.40
C TYR A 251 -11.70 -5.21 9.48
N THR A 252 -11.17 -6.42 9.68
CA THR A 252 -11.96 -7.65 9.59
C THR A 252 -12.73 -7.99 10.88
N HIS A 253 -12.20 -7.67 12.05
CA HIS A 253 -12.78 -8.08 13.33
C HIS A 253 -13.37 -6.92 14.13
N VAL A 254 -12.98 -5.68 13.84
CA VAL A 254 -13.59 -4.51 14.49
C VAL A 254 -14.59 -3.86 13.54
N TYR A 255 -14.15 -3.34 12.39
CA TYR A 255 -15.04 -2.59 11.50
C TYR A 255 -16.09 -3.47 10.80
N ALA A 256 -15.72 -4.66 10.33
CA ALA A 256 -16.72 -5.52 9.69
C ALA A 256 -17.81 -5.96 10.68
N ILE A 257 -17.45 -6.29 11.92
CA ILE A 257 -18.43 -6.65 12.97
C ILE A 257 -19.30 -5.44 13.34
N CYS A 258 -18.70 -4.28 13.61
CA CYS A 258 -19.47 -3.06 13.91
C CYS A 258 -20.38 -2.66 12.75
N GLY A 259 -19.92 -2.80 11.51
CA GLY A 259 -20.70 -2.54 10.30
C GLY A 259 -21.88 -3.49 10.19
N PHE A 260 -21.66 -4.79 10.39
CA PHE A 260 -22.73 -5.79 10.41
C PHE A 260 -23.78 -5.50 11.49
N LEU A 261 -23.35 -5.23 12.72
CA LEU A 261 -24.25 -4.87 13.82
C LEU A 261 -25.04 -3.60 13.52
N SER A 262 -24.42 -2.61 12.88
CA SER A 262 -25.09 -1.39 12.46
C SER A 262 -26.18 -1.66 11.43
N VAL A 263 -25.92 -2.53 10.45
CA VAL A 263 -26.92 -2.95 9.45
C VAL A 263 -28.08 -3.68 10.13
N VAL A 264 -27.80 -4.63 11.03
CA VAL A 264 -28.83 -5.36 11.79
C VAL A 264 -29.70 -4.40 12.60
N LEU A 265 -29.09 -3.43 13.29
CA LEU A 265 -29.81 -2.42 14.05
C LEU A 265 -30.71 -1.56 13.16
N LEU A 266 -30.21 -1.10 12.01
CA LEU A 266 -31.00 -0.32 11.06
C LEU A 266 -32.18 -1.14 10.51
N MET A 267 -31.96 -2.42 10.18
CA MET A 267 -33.02 -3.33 9.75
C MET A 267 -34.08 -3.52 10.83
N TYR A 268 -33.67 -3.68 12.10
CA TYR A 268 -34.58 -3.80 13.23
C TYR A 268 -35.41 -2.52 13.42
N LEU A 269 -34.77 -1.35 13.47
CA LEU A 269 -35.46 -0.07 13.65
C LEU A 269 -36.44 0.22 12.52
N ASN A 270 -36.08 -0.08 11.27
CA ASN A 270 -36.96 0.11 10.12
C ASN A 270 -38.17 -0.86 10.18
N SER A 271 -37.94 -2.11 10.57
CA SER A 271 -39.01 -3.10 10.73
C SER A 271 -39.97 -2.73 11.87
N ALA A 272 -39.44 -2.27 13.00
CA ALA A 272 -40.23 -1.81 14.15
C ALA A 272 -41.08 -0.58 13.79
N ARG A 273 -40.52 0.36 13.01
CA ARG A 273 -41.27 1.52 12.50
C ARG A 273 -42.43 1.13 11.59
N ASN A 274 -42.22 0.14 10.71
CA ASN A 274 -43.28 -0.35 9.82
C ASN A 274 -44.39 -1.08 10.59
N ARG A 275 -44.06 -1.78 11.69
CA ARG A 275 -45.04 -2.40 12.58
C ARG A 275 -45.82 -1.38 13.42
N GLY A 276 -45.25 -0.20 13.68
CA GLY A 276 -45.88 0.89 14.43
C GLY A 276 -46.76 1.82 13.61
N GLN A 277 -46.92 1.62 12.30
CA GLN A 277 -47.94 2.32 11.52
C GLN A 277 -49.25 1.53 11.62
N PRO A 278 -50.30 2.06 12.29
CA PRO A 278 -51.60 1.43 12.26
C PRO A 278 -52.05 1.39 10.80
N SER A 279 -52.40 0.19 10.31
CA SER A 279 -53.19 0.03 9.10
C SER A 279 -54.41 0.94 9.26
N ARG A 280 -54.46 2.03 8.48
CA ARG A 280 -55.74 2.72 8.29
C ARG A 280 -56.59 1.73 7.53
N ASP A 281 -57.43 1.00 8.27
CA ASP A 281 -58.57 0.30 7.70
C ASP A 281 -59.33 1.32 6.86
N TYR A 282 -59.25 1.17 5.55
CA TYR A 282 -60.25 1.71 4.64
C TYR A 282 -61.52 0.91 4.90
N GLY A 283 -62.21 1.23 5.99
CA GLY A 283 -63.59 0.83 6.20
C GLY A 283 -64.37 1.33 4.99
N GLY A 284 -64.97 0.39 4.26
CA GLY A 284 -65.84 0.67 3.13
C GLY A 284 -67.02 1.52 3.56
N ALA A 285 -66.89 2.84 3.40
CA ALA A 285 -68.04 3.73 3.35
C ALA A 285 -68.51 3.75 1.89
N ILE A 286 -69.51 2.90 1.60
CA ILE A 286 -70.37 3.04 0.42
C ILE A 286 -71.14 4.36 0.61
N GLY A 287 -70.51 5.47 0.21
CA GLY A 287 -71.11 6.78 0.15
C GLY A 287 -71.66 7.01 -1.26
N ILE A 288 -72.97 6.77 -1.42
CA ILE A 288 -73.75 7.17 -2.59
C ILE A 288 -73.64 8.69 -2.74
N LEU A 289 -72.77 9.15 -3.64
CA LEU A 289 -72.81 10.52 -4.17
C LEU A 289 -73.45 10.48 -5.55
N LYS A 290 -74.74 10.84 -5.57
CA LYS A 290 -75.52 11.18 -6.76
C LYS A 290 -74.75 12.22 -7.58
N SER A 291 -74.35 11.85 -8.80
CA SER A 291 -73.96 12.80 -9.84
C SER A 291 -75.20 13.13 -10.69
N PRO A 292 -75.59 14.40 -10.87
CA PRO A 292 -76.66 14.75 -11.77
C PRO A 292 -76.19 14.63 -13.23
N GLN A 293 -76.93 13.84 -14.00
CA GLN A 293 -76.83 13.75 -15.46
C GLN A 293 -76.98 15.13 -16.10
N ARG A 294 -76.05 15.48 -17.01
CA ARG A 294 -76.35 16.36 -18.14
C ARG A 294 -76.00 15.63 -19.42
N MET A 295 -77.04 15.39 -20.20
CA MET A 295 -77.09 14.66 -21.46
C MET A 295 -76.91 15.66 -22.61
N GLN A 296 -75.96 15.41 -23.52
CA GLN A 296 -76.01 15.83 -24.93
C GLN A 296 -74.86 15.12 -25.67
N GLU A 297 -75.14 13.96 -26.24
CA GLU A 297 -75.54 13.71 -27.65
C GLU A 297 -74.35 13.19 -28.46
N ARG A 298 -74.41 11.88 -28.77
CA ARG A 298 -73.66 11.23 -29.84
C ARG A 298 -74.56 11.16 -31.07
N PRO A 299 -73.97 11.08 -32.27
CA PRO A 299 -74.47 10.15 -33.27
C PRO A 299 -73.54 8.94 -33.41
N VAL A 300 -74.19 7.82 -33.68
CA VAL A 300 -73.71 6.45 -33.76
C VAL A 300 -73.49 6.07 -35.24
N LEU A 301 -72.79 4.94 -35.44
CA LEU A 301 -72.77 4.00 -36.58
C LEU A 301 -71.36 3.95 -37.22
N ARG A 302 -70.70 2.80 -37.45
CA ARG A 302 -71.15 1.41 -37.67
C ARG A 302 -69.98 0.43 -37.45
N SER A 303 -70.28 -0.81 -37.07
CA SER A 303 -69.39 -1.99 -37.12
C SER A 303 -68.99 -2.33 -38.57
N SER A 304 -67.78 -2.82 -38.86
CA SER A 304 -67.32 -4.23 -38.99
C SER A 304 -65.94 -4.10 -39.68
N SER A 305 -64.89 -4.91 -39.56
CA SER A 305 -64.74 -6.36 -39.67
C SER A 305 -63.24 -6.71 -39.54
N LEU A 306 -62.97 -7.99 -39.31
CA LEU A 306 -61.65 -8.65 -39.25
C LEU A 306 -60.67 -8.25 -40.38
N ASN A 307 -59.38 -8.14 -40.06
CA ASN A 307 -58.37 -9.10 -40.54
C ASN A 307 -56.97 -8.85 -39.96
N VAL A 308 -56.38 -9.96 -39.53
CA VAL A 308 -54.97 -10.17 -39.12
C VAL A 308 -54.06 -10.10 -40.36
N PRO A 309 -52.80 -9.67 -40.21
CA PRO A 309 -51.73 -10.58 -40.64
C PRO A 309 -50.65 -10.81 -39.57
N THR A 310 -50.21 -12.06 -39.58
CA THR A 310 -49.18 -12.73 -38.79
C THR A 310 -47.76 -12.15 -38.98
N PRO A 311 -46.89 -12.24 -37.94
CA PRO A 311 -45.46 -12.00 -38.10
C PRO A 311 -44.76 -13.23 -38.68
N ARG A 312 -43.87 -13.02 -39.65
CA ARG A 312 -42.97 -14.05 -40.20
C ARG A 312 -41.89 -14.42 -39.19
N ILE A 313 -41.78 -15.72 -38.97
CA ILE A 313 -40.76 -16.44 -38.22
C ILE A 313 -39.57 -16.74 -39.15
N LEU A 314 -38.35 -16.43 -38.69
CA LEU A 314 -37.09 -17.12 -39.00
C LEU A 314 -36.13 -16.80 -37.83
N ARG A 315 -35.40 -17.71 -37.19
CA ARG A 315 -35.32 -19.17 -37.16
C ARG A 315 -34.47 -19.48 -35.91
N SER A 316 -34.89 -20.45 -35.12
CA SER A 316 -34.17 -20.96 -33.95
C SER A 316 -32.80 -21.53 -34.30
N ARG A 317 -31.82 -21.35 -33.40
CA ARG A 317 -30.79 -22.38 -33.16
C ARG A 317 -30.48 -22.52 -31.67
N ASN A 318 -30.25 -23.77 -31.30
CA ASN A 318 -30.46 -24.40 -30.00
C ASN A 318 -29.51 -23.98 -28.88
N ALA A 319 -30.04 -24.10 -27.67
CA ALA A 319 -29.32 -24.20 -26.41
C ALA A 319 -28.66 -25.58 -26.21
N SER A 320 -27.53 -25.60 -25.49
CA SER A 320 -26.90 -26.74 -24.80
C SER A 320 -25.70 -26.20 -23.98
N PRO A 321 -25.26 -26.90 -22.91
CA PRO A 321 -25.30 -26.33 -21.57
C PRO A 321 -23.94 -26.15 -20.88
N LEU A 322 -24.00 -25.63 -19.65
CA LEU A 322 -23.00 -25.65 -18.59
C LEU A 322 -21.86 -26.67 -18.76
N GLY A 323 -20.63 -26.16 -18.76
CA GLY A 323 -19.41 -26.89 -18.48
C GLY A 323 -18.42 -25.96 -17.80
N SER A 324 -18.16 -26.20 -16.52
CA SER A 324 -17.18 -25.50 -15.69
C SER A 324 -15.78 -25.53 -16.34
N PRO A 325 -14.99 -24.43 -16.29
CA PRO A 325 -13.55 -24.59 -16.44
C PRO A 325 -13.01 -25.14 -15.12
N ILE A 326 -12.69 -26.43 -15.14
CA ILE A 326 -11.81 -27.06 -14.17
C ILE A 326 -10.46 -26.34 -14.28
N ILE A 327 -10.09 -25.61 -13.23
CA ILE A 327 -8.74 -25.10 -13.04
C ILE A 327 -7.86 -26.33 -12.79
N PRO A 328 -6.82 -26.62 -13.60
CA PRO A 328 -5.81 -27.57 -13.19
C PRO A 328 -5.05 -26.95 -12.01
N SER A 329 -5.22 -27.59 -10.86
CA SER A 329 -4.38 -27.48 -9.69
C SER A 329 -2.89 -27.65 -10.03
N SER A 330 -2.09 -26.73 -9.47
CA SER A 330 -0.64 -26.81 -9.25
C SER A 330 0.28 -26.73 -10.49
N PRO A 331 1.16 -25.72 -10.59
CA PRO A 331 2.48 -26.01 -11.13
C PRO A 331 3.21 -26.89 -10.12
N VAL A 332 3.52 -28.12 -10.55
CA VAL A 332 4.51 -28.98 -9.90
C VAL A 332 5.82 -28.20 -9.87
N LEU A 333 6.16 -27.63 -8.71
CA LEU A 333 7.55 -27.32 -8.41
C LEU A 333 8.26 -28.65 -8.27
N LEU A 334 9.01 -29.02 -9.31
CA LEU A 334 10.02 -30.07 -9.16
C LEU A 334 10.98 -29.60 -8.06
N PRO A 335 11.14 -30.37 -6.96
CA PRO A 335 12.29 -30.15 -6.11
C PRO A 335 13.50 -30.53 -6.95
N MET A 336 14.36 -29.56 -7.28
CA MET A 336 15.75 -29.91 -7.54
C MET A 336 16.28 -30.49 -6.23
N THR A 337 16.29 -31.81 -6.15
CA THR A 337 17.21 -32.53 -5.28
C THR A 337 18.61 -32.26 -5.84
N GLY A 338 19.17 -31.11 -5.47
CA GLY A 338 20.56 -30.81 -5.66
C GLY A 338 21.33 -31.43 -4.51
N ASP A 339 22.29 -32.30 -4.84
CA ASP A 339 23.29 -32.79 -3.90
C ASP A 339 23.97 -31.62 -3.18
N PRO A 340 24.32 -31.79 -1.89
CA PRO A 340 24.93 -30.73 -1.07
C PRO A 340 26.36 -30.32 -1.50
N GLU A 341 26.87 -30.81 -2.62
CA GLU A 341 28.21 -30.51 -3.13
C GLU A 341 28.25 -29.51 -4.31
N SER A 342 27.11 -28.92 -4.71
CA SER A 342 27.01 -28.03 -5.88
C SER A 342 26.92 -26.51 -5.60
N GLU A 343 27.27 -26.04 -4.39
CA GLU A 343 27.25 -24.60 -4.05
C GLU A 343 28.34 -23.74 -4.74
N HIS A 344 29.08 -24.28 -5.70
CA HIS A 344 30.17 -23.58 -6.39
C HIS A 344 29.80 -22.91 -7.71
N GLU A 345 28.59 -23.07 -8.24
CA GLU A 345 28.17 -22.38 -9.47
C GLU A 345 27.34 -21.13 -9.13
N ILE A 346 28.00 -19.97 -9.11
CA ILE A 346 27.40 -18.67 -8.81
C ILE A 346 26.57 -18.24 -10.01
N SER A 347 25.28 -18.57 -10.01
CA SER A 347 24.33 -17.98 -10.95
C SER A 347 23.98 -16.56 -10.49
N TYR A 348 24.53 -15.54 -11.15
CA TYR A 348 23.99 -14.19 -11.04
C TYR A 348 22.55 -14.21 -11.60
N PRO A 349 21.56 -13.64 -10.89
CA PRO A 349 20.22 -13.55 -11.46
C PRO A 349 20.29 -12.69 -12.73
N PRO A 350 19.45 -12.98 -13.75
CA PRO A 350 19.47 -12.24 -15.01
C PRO A 350 19.36 -10.75 -14.73
N SER A 351 20.15 -9.96 -15.45
CA SER A 351 20.21 -8.51 -15.22
C SER A 351 18.80 -7.91 -15.29
N PRO A 352 18.40 -7.06 -14.33
CA PRO A 352 17.18 -6.27 -14.41
C PRO A 352 17.10 -5.41 -15.68
N ILE A 353 18.25 -5.22 -16.35
CA ILE A 353 18.39 -4.50 -17.61
C ILE A 353 17.96 -5.36 -18.81
N THR A 354 18.05 -6.70 -18.73
CA THR A 354 17.80 -7.64 -19.85
C THR A 354 16.76 -8.73 -19.55
N ALA A 355 16.18 -8.79 -18.34
CA ALA A 355 15.22 -9.81 -17.96
C ALA A 355 13.89 -9.69 -18.77
N PRO A 356 13.41 -10.79 -19.39
CA PRO A 356 12.08 -10.81 -20.02
C PRO A 356 10.97 -10.70 -18.97
N PRO A 357 9.79 -10.15 -19.31
CA PRO A 357 8.68 -10.02 -18.38
C PRO A 357 8.22 -11.39 -17.89
N THR A 358 8.25 -11.62 -16.57
CA THR A 358 7.73 -12.83 -15.92
C THR A 358 6.25 -12.63 -15.53
N PRO A 359 5.43 -13.68 -15.35
CA PRO A 359 4.00 -13.54 -15.06
C PRO A 359 3.68 -12.77 -13.77
N ALA A 360 4.64 -12.64 -12.85
CA ALA A 360 4.53 -11.80 -11.67
C ALA A 360 4.51 -10.28 -12.00
N SER A 361 4.93 -9.88 -13.21
CA SER A 361 4.84 -8.50 -13.70
C SER A 361 3.43 -8.11 -14.16
N PHE A 362 2.48 -9.05 -14.23
CA PHE A 362 1.13 -8.76 -14.70
C PHE A 362 0.30 -7.97 -13.67
N PHE A 363 0.58 -8.17 -12.37
CA PHE A 363 -0.05 -7.40 -11.30
C PHE A 363 0.52 -5.97 -11.16
N ASP A 364 1.71 -5.71 -11.69
CA ASP A 364 2.40 -4.40 -11.64
C ASP A 364 2.11 -3.53 -12.87
N LEU A 365 1.40 -4.07 -13.87
CA LEU A 365 1.06 -3.40 -15.15
C LEU A 365 -0.44 -3.09 -15.31
N ALA A 366 -1.28 -3.43 -14.33
CA ALA A 366 -2.72 -3.12 -14.36
C ALA A 366 -3.00 -1.68 -13.88
N GLY A 367 -2.34 -0.70 -14.52
CA GLY A 367 -2.69 0.70 -14.49
C GLY A 367 -3.32 1.11 -15.81
N GLU A 368 -4.40 0.44 -16.22
CA GLU A 368 -5.20 0.90 -17.35
C GLU A 368 -6.08 2.10 -16.95
N GLU A 369 -6.23 3.00 -17.91
CA GLU A 369 -6.71 4.37 -17.82
C GLU A 369 -8.13 4.51 -17.25
N HIS A 370 -8.27 4.84 -15.97
CA HIS A 370 -9.48 5.48 -15.46
C HIS A 370 -9.14 6.70 -14.61
N SER A 371 -9.05 7.84 -15.30
CA SER A 371 -9.08 9.17 -14.73
C SER A 371 -10.41 9.40 -14.00
N PHE A 372 -10.41 9.27 -12.67
CA PHE A 372 -11.51 9.70 -11.82
C PHE A 372 -11.06 10.85 -10.93
N SER A 373 -11.16 12.07 -11.47
CA SER A 373 -10.92 13.32 -10.74
C SER A 373 -12.04 13.53 -9.71
N LEU A 374 -11.73 13.43 -8.43
CA LEU A 374 -12.60 13.92 -7.35
C LEU A 374 -12.36 15.43 -7.15
N PRO A 375 -13.41 16.25 -6.97
CA PRO A 375 -13.25 17.69 -6.79
C PRO A 375 -12.69 18.00 -5.39
N ALA A 376 -11.68 18.89 -5.34
CA ALA A 376 -11.15 19.44 -4.10
C ALA A 376 -12.23 20.28 -3.37
N PRO A 377 -12.34 20.20 -2.03
CA PRO A 377 -13.25 21.07 -1.29
C PRO A 377 -12.70 22.50 -1.23
N ALA A 378 -13.56 23.47 -1.57
CA ALA A 378 -13.27 24.89 -1.47
C ALA A 378 -13.05 25.31 0.00
N MET A 379 -11.87 25.88 0.31
CA MET A 379 -11.60 26.55 1.58
C MET A 379 -12.39 27.86 1.64
N GLN A 380 -13.39 27.93 2.52
CA GLN A 380 -14.05 29.18 2.87
C GLN A 380 -13.42 29.73 4.17
N GLN A 381 -12.70 30.84 4.06
CA GLN A 381 -12.19 31.61 5.20
C GLN A 381 -13.35 32.04 6.10
N ARG A 382 -13.26 31.75 7.41
CA ARG A 382 -14.15 32.36 8.41
C ARG A 382 -13.33 33.05 9.49
N THR A 383 -13.52 34.36 9.54
CA THR A 383 -13.00 35.32 10.52
C THR A 383 -13.45 34.98 11.93
N ARG A 384 -12.52 35.12 12.88
CA ARG A 384 -12.65 34.78 14.29
C ARG A 384 -13.16 36.00 15.08
N THR A 385 -14.36 35.91 15.65
CA THR A 385 -14.82 36.85 16.70
C THR A 385 -14.98 36.11 18.01
N SER A 386 -14.44 36.71 19.07
CA SER A 386 -14.45 36.24 20.45
C SER A 386 -15.74 36.65 21.16
N GLY A 387 -16.41 35.70 21.81
CA GLY A 387 -17.50 35.96 22.74
C GLY A 387 -17.52 34.88 23.82
N TRP A 388 -17.22 35.27 25.05
CA TRP A 388 -17.36 34.44 26.24
C TRP A 388 -18.85 34.23 26.55
N VAL A 389 -19.28 32.99 26.73
CA VAL A 389 -20.58 32.65 27.30
C VAL A 389 -20.40 31.58 28.37
N GLU A 390 -20.98 31.88 29.52
CA GLU A 390 -20.93 31.19 30.80
C GLU A 390 -21.66 29.84 30.74
N ALA A 391 -20.97 28.76 31.11
CA ALA A 391 -21.47 27.39 31.00
C ALA A 391 -22.39 27.04 32.18
N ARG A 392 -23.71 27.03 31.96
CA ARG A 392 -24.64 26.29 32.82
C ARG A 392 -24.61 24.81 32.49
N HIS A 393 -24.44 23.98 33.51
CA HIS A 393 -24.43 22.53 33.46
C HIS A 393 -25.80 21.99 32.99
N GLN A 394 -25.90 21.62 31.72
CA GLN A 394 -27.02 20.82 31.17
C GLN A 394 -26.51 19.43 30.78
N SER A 395 -27.34 18.41 31.02
CA SER A 395 -26.96 17.00 30.98
C SER A 395 -26.40 16.57 29.61
N ARG A 396 -25.24 15.90 29.66
CA ARG A 396 -24.42 15.42 28.53
C ARG A 396 -25.11 14.49 27.52
N TRP A 397 -26.35 14.08 27.79
CA TRP A 397 -27.13 13.14 26.97
C TRP A 397 -27.99 13.83 25.90
N SER A 398 -28.46 15.05 26.14
CA SER A 398 -29.32 15.78 25.17
C SER A 398 -28.51 16.38 24.01
N SER A 399 -27.24 16.74 24.25
CA SER A 399 -26.36 17.31 23.23
C SER A 399 -25.89 16.28 22.20
N PHE A 400 -25.72 15.01 22.59
CA PHE A 400 -25.34 13.93 21.67
C PHE A 400 -26.46 13.62 20.66
N VAL A 401 -27.71 13.58 21.12
CA VAL A 401 -28.88 13.35 20.26
C VAL A 401 -29.13 14.52 19.30
N ALA A 402 -28.90 15.76 19.76
CA ALA A 402 -29.00 16.95 18.91
C ALA A 402 -27.89 16.99 17.85
N SER A 403 -26.67 16.59 18.20
CA SER A 403 -25.54 16.56 17.27
C SER A 403 -25.68 15.47 16.21
N ALA A 404 -26.28 14.32 16.56
CA ALA A 404 -26.60 13.25 15.61
C ALA A 404 -27.71 13.63 14.61
N ARG A 405 -28.71 14.40 15.06
CA ARG A 405 -29.74 14.97 14.17
C ARG A 405 -29.15 15.96 13.16
N ASN A 406 -28.27 16.85 13.63
CA ASN A 406 -27.61 17.84 12.76
C ASN A 406 -26.67 17.19 11.74
N LEU A 407 -26.07 16.04 12.05
CA LEU A 407 -25.22 15.28 11.11
C LEU A 407 -26.05 14.61 10.00
N ALA A 408 -27.26 14.12 10.33
CA ALA A 408 -28.18 13.55 9.35
C ALA A 408 -28.73 14.61 8.38
N ASP A 409 -29.00 15.82 8.88
CA ASP A 409 -29.45 16.94 8.05
C ASP A 409 -28.33 17.47 7.12
N LEU A 410 -27.07 17.43 7.55
CA LEU A 410 -25.91 17.86 6.75
C LEU A 410 -25.56 16.90 5.59
N LEU A 411 -25.91 15.62 5.71
CA LEU A 411 -25.71 14.59 4.68
C LEU A 411 -26.85 14.55 3.64
N GLY A 412 -27.72 15.57 3.60
CA GLY A 412 -28.83 15.62 2.66
C GLY A 412 -29.89 14.54 2.86
N CYS A 413 -29.90 13.87 4.02
CA CYS A 413 -30.93 12.89 4.40
C CYS A 413 -32.21 13.61 4.86
N GLY A 414 -32.76 14.46 3.98
CA GLY A 414 -34.01 15.17 4.22
C GLY A 414 -35.18 14.18 4.35
N TRP A 415 -35.58 13.92 5.59
CA TRP A 415 -36.65 12.99 5.94
C TRP A 415 -38.02 13.60 5.58
N ARG A 416 -38.44 13.46 4.31
CA ARG A 416 -39.84 13.68 3.92
C ARG A 416 -40.55 12.34 3.75
N PRO A 417 -41.48 11.97 4.66
CA PRO A 417 -42.25 10.74 4.51
C PRO A 417 -43.24 10.93 3.35
N ARG A 418 -42.95 10.34 2.19
CA ARG A 418 -43.91 10.17 1.11
C ARG A 418 -44.51 8.77 1.20
N LYS A 419 -45.84 8.70 1.20
CA LYS A 419 -46.62 7.52 1.62
C LYS A 419 -46.62 6.32 0.65
N ASP A 420 -45.99 6.40 -0.52
CA ASP A 420 -46.25 5.43 -1.61
C ASP A 420 -45.00 4.75 -2.21
N ALA A 421 -43.94 4.52 -1.43
CA ALA A 421 -42.81 3.71 -1.91
C ALA A 421 -42.75 2.39 -1.13
N GLY A 422 -43.06 1.28 -1.82
CA GLY A 422 -42.96 -0.07 -1.25
C GLY A 422 -41.59 -0.34 -0.62
N PHE A 423 -41.59 -1.22 0.39
CA PHE A 423 -40.43 -1.60 1.23
C PHE A 423 -39.10 -1.71 0.47
N ALA A 424 -39.10 -2.37 -0.69
CA ALA A 424 -37.90 -2.54 -1.51
C ALA A 424 -37.33 -1.21 -2.06
N ARG A 425 -38.18 -0.25 -2.47
CA ARG A 425 -37.71 1.05 -2.99
C ARG A 425 -37.17 1.96 -1.88
N SER A 426 -37.76 1.94 -0.69
CA SER A 426 -37.22 2.72 0.44
C SER A 426 -35.92 2.12 0.95
N PHE A 427 -35.85 0.78 1.10
CA PHE A 427 -34.64 0.09 1.52
C PHE A 427 -33.48 0.32 0.54
N VAL A 428 -33.72 0.18 -0.76
CA VAL A 428 -32.69 0.43 -1.78
C VAL A 428 -32.23 1.88 -1.73
N ARG A 429 -33.14 2.85 -1.64
CA ARG A 429 -32.76 4.27 -1.56
C ARG A 429 -31.97 4.60 -0.29
N ASP A 430 -32.40 4.09 0.87
CA ASP A 430 -31.77 4.39 2.16
C ASP A 430 -30.43 3.63 2.31
N PHE A 431 -30.31 2.44 1.72
CA PHE A 431 -29.05 1.70 1.57
C PHE A 431 -28.06 2.44 0.66
N TRP A 432 -28.50 2.93 -0.50
CA TRP A 432 -27.67 3.73 -1.41
C TRP A 432 -27.27 5.09 -0.85
N ALA A 433 -28.11 5.71 -0.01
CA ALA A 433 -27.82 7.00 0.60
C ALA A 433 -26.86 6.93 1.81
N CYS A 434 -26.89 5.84 2.59
CA CYS A 434 -26.18 5.80 3.89
C CYS A 434 -25.19 4.62 4.06
N ALA A 435 -25.43 3.47 3.42
CA ALA A 435 -24.68 2.23 3.68
C ALA A 435 -23.80 1.77 2.52
N TRP A 436 -24.08 2.25 1.29
CA TRP A 436 -23.28 1.95 0.11
C TRP A 436 -21.84 2.49 0.17
N PRO A 437 -21.56 3.72 0.64
CA PRO A 437 -20.17 4.21 0.63
C PRO A 437 -19.22 3.35 1.50
N PRO A 438 -19.57 2.95 2.74
CA PRO A 438 -18.72 2.05 3.55
C PRO A 438 -18.60 0.63 2.97
N LEU A 439 -19.70 0.06 2.44
CA LEU A 439 -19.69 -1.29 1.88
C LEU A 439 -18.97 -1.36 0.53
N GLY A 440 -19.08 -0.32 -0.29
CA GLY A 440 -18.30 -0.15 -1.51
C GLY A 440 -16.81 -0.02 -1.22
N VAL A 441 -16.43 0.74 -0.19
CA VAL A 441 -15.03 0.82 0.27
C VAL A 441 -14.54 -0.54 0.81
N LEU A 442 -15.35 -1.26 1.59
CA LEU A 442 -14.98 -2.59 2.09
C LEU A 442 -14.87 -3.63 0.97
N ALA A 443 -15.78 -3.61 0.00
CA ALA A 443 -15.72 -4.49 -1.17
C ALA A 443 -14.55 -4.15 -2.08
N PHE A 444 -14.24 -2.86 -2.28
CA PHE A 444 -13.07 -2.41 -3.03
C PHE A 444 -11.78 -2.83 -2.32
N ILE A 445 -11.68 -2.62 -0.99
CA ILE A 445 -10.55 -3.10 -0.19
C ILE A 445 -10.41 -4.63 -0.28
N TRP A 446 -11.52 -5.37 -0.24
CA TRP A 446 -11.49 -6.82 -0.32
C TRP A 446 -11.06 -7.31 -1.71
N ILE A 447 -11.57 -6.69 -2.77
CA ILE A 447 -11.17 -6.99 -4.15
C ILE A 447 -9.70 -6.65 -4.34
N SER A 448 -9.25 -5.44 -3.97
CA SER A 448 -7.85 -5.00 -4.14
C SER A 448 -6.82 -5.75 -3.29
N LEU A 449 -7.23 -6.50 -2.27
CA LEU A 449 -6.31 -7.26 -1.39
C LEU A 449 -6.28 -8.76 -1.69
N PHE A 450 -7.30 -9.30 -2.38
CA PHE A 450 -7.47 -10.75 -2.55
C PHE A 450 -7.70 -11.19 -4.00
N TRP A 451 -7.81 -10.24 -4.94
CA TRP A 451 -7.90 -10.45 -6.38
C TRP A 451 -6.97 -9.46 -7.08
#